data_AF-A0A520E353-F1
#
_entry.id   AF-A0A520E353-F1
#
_cell.length_a   1.000
_cell.length_b   1.000
_cell.length_c   1.000
_cell.angle_alpha   90.00
_cell.angle_beta   90.00
_cell.angle_gamma   90.00
#
_symmetry.space_group_name_H-M   'P 1'
#
loop_
_entity.id
_entity.type
_entity.pdbx_description
1 polymer ?
#
loop_
_entity_poly.entity_id
_entity_poly.type
_entity_poly.pdbx_seq_one_letter_code
_entity_poly.pdbx_strand_id
1 'polypeptide(L)' 'AKYNQLLRIEENLGDAARYAGEVAFPRFAFEA' A
#
# COMPACT_ATOMS: atom_id res chain seq x y z
N ALA A 1 7.86 15.81 1.71
CA ALA A 1 6.46 16.21 1.97
C ALA A 1 5.43 15.08 1.72
N LYS A 2 5.54 14.29 0.64
CA LYS A 2 4.54 13.24 0.30
C LYS A 2 4.52 12.03 1.26
N TYR A 3 5.68 11.63 1.79
CA TYR A 3 5.75 10.52 2.76
C TYR A 3 5.01 10.81 4.08
N ASN A 4 5.07 12.05 4.57
CA ASN A 4 4.34 12.45 5.77
C ASN A 4 2.82 12.39 5.59
N GLN A 5 2.35 12.49 4.34
CA GLN A 5 0.93 12.32 4.04
C GLN A 5 0.53 10.85 4.09
N LEU A 6 1.38 9.94 3.60
CA LEU A 6 1.14 8.50 3.70
C LEU A 6 1.10 8.04 5.16
N LEU A 7 2.05 8.49 5.98
CA LEU A 7 2.09 8.13 7.40
C LEU A 7 0.80 8.53 8.14
N ARG A 8 0.33 9.76 7.91
CA ARG A 8 -0.95 10.23 8.49
C ARG A 8 -2.15 9.44 8.01
N ILE A 9 -2.14 8.98 6.76
CA ILE A 9 -3.22 8.16 6.19
C ILE A 9 -3.20 6.76 6.81
N GLU A 10 -2.02 6.15 6.99
CA GLU A 10 -1.86 4.86 7.65
C GLU A 10 -2.31 4.92 9.12
N GLU A 11 -1.92 5.98 9.85
CA GLU A 11 -2.37 6.23 11.22
C GLU A 11 -3.89 6.38 11.31
N ASN A 12 -4.52 7.12 10.39
CA ASN A 12 -5.98 7.33 10.38
C ASN A 12 -6.77 6.06 10.04
N LEU A 13 -6.22 5.17 9.21
CA LEU A 13 -6.89 3.94 8.79
C LEU A 13 -6.72 2.80 9.81
N GLY A 14 -5.69 2.84 10.66
CA GLY A 14 -5.44 1.83 11.68
C GLY A 14 -5.47 0.41 11.10
N ASP A 15 -6.29 -0.45 11.69
CA ASP A 15 -6.40 -1.87 11.29
C ASP A 15 -6.98 -2.09 9.89
N ALA A 16 -7.63 -1.06 9.30
CA ALA A 16 -8.13 -1.12 7.93
C ALA A 16 -7.04 -0.82 6.88
N ALA A 17 -5.89 -0.28 7.30
CA ALA A 17 -4.78 0.01 6.40
C ALA A 17 -4.19 -1.30 5.86
N ARG A 18 -4.03 -1.39 4.52
CA ARG A 18 -3.34 -2.51 3.89
C ARG A 18 -2.32 -2.02 2.87
N TYR A 19 -1.09 -2.48 3.01
CA TYR A 19 -0.04 -2.31 2.03
C TYR A 19 -0.06 -3.49 1.05
N ALA A 20 -0.44 -3.23 -0.21
CA ALA A 20 -0.61 -4.27 -1.22
C ALA A 20 0.72 -4.77 -1.84
N GLY A 21 1.86 -4.13 -1.60
CA GLY A 21 3.17 -4.61 -2.05
C GLY A 21 3.21 -5.05 -3.52
N GLU A 22 3.72 -6.27 -3.77
CA GLU A 22 3.83 -6.85 -5.12
C GLU A 22 2.47 -7.08 -5.80
N VAL A 23 1.43 -7.43 -5.03
CA VAL A 23 0.09 -7.66 -5.60
C VAL A 23 -0.61 -6.36 -6.04
N ALA A 24 -0.05 -5.19 -5.70
CA ALA A 24 -0.48 -3.91 -6.27
C ALA A 24 -0.18 -3.80 -7.78
N PHE A 25 0.66 -4.68 -8.32
CA PHE A 25 1.12 -4.66 -9.70
C PHE A 25 0.79 -5.96 -10.45
N PRO A 26 -0.49 -6.32 -10.59
CA PRO A 26 -0.90 -7.61 -11.16
C PRO A 26 -0.47 -7.81 -12.61
N ARG A 27 -0.24 -6.72 -13.36
CA ARG A 27 0.27 -6.77 -14.74
C ARG A 27 1.68 -7.35 -14.87
N PHE A 28 2.45 -7.39 -13.78
CA PHE A 28 3.80 -7.95 -13.74
C PHE A 28 3.88 -9.24 -12.92
N ALA A 29 2.74 -9.79 -12.50
CA ALA A 29 2.71 -11.08 -11.84
C ALA A 29 3.21 -12.15 -12.83
N PHE A 30 4.21 -12.92 -12.41
CA PHE A 30 4.71 -14.05 -13.19
C PHE A 30 3.68 -15.19 -13.07
N GLU A 31 3.00 -15.53 -14.17
CA GLU A 31 2.28 -16.81 -14.24
C GLU A 31 3.33 -17.93 -14.21
N ALA A 32 3.31 -18.74 -13.16
CA ALA A 32 4.14 -19.93 -13.00
C ALA A 32 3.32 -21.19 -13.31
#